data_AF-H2JEM6-F1
#
_entry.id   AF-H2JEM6-F1
#
_cell.length_a   1.000
_cell.length_b   1.000
_cell.length_c   1.000
_cell.angle_alpha   90.00
_cell.angle_beta   90.00
_cell.angle_gamma   90.00
#
_symmetry.space_group_name_H-M   'P 1'
#
loop_
_entity.id
_entity.type
_entity.pdbx_description
1 polymer ?
#
loop_
_entity_poly.entity_id
_entity_poly.type
_entity_poly.pdbx_seq_one_letter_code
_entity_poly.pdbx_strand_id
1 'polypeptide(L)'
;MLNDLAKEVHQNAVEHGWWKQDRSFGEIIALCHSELSEALEEYRNASDRIRKLPMYFSGGGYVAGAVTECCKKPEGIAVELADCIIRILDYFGREGINIDKLDSCHLSVMVLNNFGDLIAAYHMYLSKALEEYENSWLKGLVEQIYSYCERNEIDMDAVIQIKHMYNKTRPYKHGGKVI
;
A
#
# COMPACT_ATOMS: atom_id res chain seq x y z
N MET A 1 6.76 14.35 7.50
CA MET A 1 7.23 12.97 7.19
C MET A 1 6.52 12.42 5.97
N LEU A 2 5.21 12.15 6.00
CA LEU A 2 4.46 11.62 4.84
C LEU A 2 4.53 12.50 3.59
N ASN A 3 4.50 13.83 3.76
CA ASN A 3 4.64 14.79 2.66
C ASN A 3 5.99 14.69 1.92
N ASP A 4 7.09 14.42 2.63
CA ASP A 4 8.41 14.27 1.99
C ASP A 4 8.55 12.90 1.36
N LEU A 5 8.03 11.86 2.04
CA LEU A 5 7.94 10.52 1.49
C LEU A 5 7.10 10.49 0.20
N ALA A 6 5.99 11.23 0.12
CA ALA A 6 5.18 11.34 -1.09
C ALA A 6 5.99 11.84 -2.30
N LYS A 7 6.82 12.86 -2.10
CA LYS A 7 7.72 13.37 -3.14
C LYS A 7 8.75 12.32 -3.55
N GLU A 8 9.34 11.63 -2.59
CA GLU A 8 10.35 10.59 -2.83
C GLU A 8 9.77 9.40 -3.59
N VAL A 9 8.60 8.91 -3.14
CA VAL A 9 7.85 7.83 -3.78
C VAL A 9 7.50 8.21 -5.22
N HIS A 10 6.98 9.42 -5.43
CA HIS A 10 6.62 9.87 -6.76
C HIS A 10 7.83 9.98 -7.68
N GLN A 11 8.93 10.58 -7.21
CA GLN A 11 10.18 10.68 -7.96
C GLN A 11 10.69 9.29 -8.37
N ASN A 12 10.68 8.34 -7.44
CA ASN A 12 11.05 6.95 -7.74
C ASN A 12 10.11 6.33 -8.81
N ALA A 13 8.80 6.58 -8.73
CA ALA A 13 7.86 6.08 -9.72
C ALA A 13 8.13 6.65 -11.13
N VAL A 14 8.46 7.95 -11.23
CA VAL A 14 8.86 8.63 -12.47
C VAL A 14 10.14 8.00 -13.05
N GLU A 15 11.17 7.82 -12.24
CA GLU A 15 12.46 7.21 -12.64
C GLU A 15 12.29 5.78 -13.18
N HIS A 16 11.35 5.03 -12.60
CA HIS A 16 11.02 3.68 -13.04
C HIS A 16 10.01 3.63 -14.21
N GLY A 17 9.59 4.79 -14.71
CA GLY A 17 8.83 4.92 -15.95
C GLY A 17 7.32 4.78 -15.83
N TRP A 18 6.79 4.82 -14.61
CA TRP A 18 5.36 4.64 -14.35
C TRP A 18 4.51 5.83 -14.82
N TRP A 19 5.12 7.01 -14.92
CA TRP A 19 4.50 8.27 -15.34
C TRP A 19 4.92 8.74 -16.74
N LYS A 20 5.27 7.80 -17.65
CA LYS A 20 5.52 8.13 -19.07
C LYS A 20 4.26 8.60 -19.82
N GLN A 21 3.11 8.19 -19.33
CA GLN A 21 1.80 8.64 -19.75
C GLN A 21 1.05 9.04 -18.49
N ASP A 22 0.17 10.03 -18.61
CA ASP A 22 -0.70 10.40 -17.50
C ASP A 22 -1.69 9.27 -17.20
N ARG A 23 -2.05 9.18 -15.93
CA ARG A 23 -3.05 8.24 -15.42
C ARG A 23 -4.25 9.01 -14.96
N SER A 24 -5.42 8.47 -15.25
CA SER A 24 -6.65 8.96 -14.66
C SER A 24 -6.68 8.67 -13.17
N PHE A 25 -7.43 9.48 -12.41
CA PHE A 25 -7.66 9.20 -11.00
C PHE A 25 -8.30 7.83 -10.78
N GLY A 26 -9.19 7.38 -11.69
CA GLY A 26 -9.77 6.04 -11.65
C GLY A 26 -8.74 4.91 -11.76
N GLU A 27 -7.70 5.07 -12.60
CA GLU A 27 -6.60 4.08 -12.68
C GLU A 27 -5.77 4.05 -11.39
N ILE A 28 -5.51 5.20 -10.78
CA ILE A 28 -4.84 5.27 -9.47
C ILE A 28 -5.66 4.51 -8.42
N ILE A 29 -6.97 4.78 -8.35
CA ILE A 29 -7.88 4.11 -7.43
C ILE A 29 -7.92 2.60 -7.68
N ALA A 30 -7.98 2.16 -8.94
CA ALA A 30 -7.97 0.75 -9.32
C ALA A 30 -6.67 0.04 -8.90
N LEU A 31 -5.51 0.71 -9.04
CA LEU A 31 -4.24 0.19 -8.53
C LEU A 31 -4.28 0.03 -7.01
N CYS A 32 -4.76 1.03 -6.27
CA CYS A 32 -4.94 0.92 -4.81
C CYS A 32 -5.88 -0.24 -4.41
N HIS A 33 -6.97 -0.47 -5.16
CA HIS A 33 -7.84 -1.63 -4.95
C HIS A 33 -7.08 -2.94 -5.16
N SER A 34 -6.20 -3.03 -6.17
CA SER A 34 -5.42 -4.24 -6.38
C SER A 34 -4.49 -4.56 -5.21
N GLU A 35 -3.80 -3.57 -4.63
CA GLU A 35 -2.92 -3.79 -3.46
C GLU A 35 -3.72 -4.26 -2.23
N LEU A 36 -4.92 -3.71 -1.99
CA LEU A 36 -5.81 -4.18 -0.91
C LEU A 36 -6.31 -5.61 -1.14
N SER A 37 -6.50 -6.02 -2.40
CA SER A 37 -6.85 -7.40 -2.74
C SER A 37 -5.65 -8.34 -2.52
N GLU A 38 -4.43 -7.90 -2.83
CA GLU A 38 -3.20 -8.65 -2.52
C GLU A 38 -3.05 -8.88 -1.00
N ALA A 39 -3.40 -7.89 -0.16
CA ALA A 39 -3.44 -8.06 1.29
C ALA A 39 -4.43 -9.16 1.75
N LEU A 40 -5.60 -9.25 1.11
CA LEU A 40 -6.56 -10.33 1.38
C LEU A 40 -6.04 -11.70 0.92
N GLU A 41 -5.36 -11.76 -0.23
CA GLU A 41 -4.74 -13.00 -0.70
C GLU A 41 -3.63 -13.48 0.25
N GLU A 42 -2.80 -12.58 0.78
CA GLU A 42 -1.80 -12.92 1.81
C GLU A 42 -2.48 -13.50 3.07
N TYR A 43 -3.57 -12.88 3.53
CA TYR A 43 -4.35 -13.40 4.65
C TYR A 43 -4.91 -14.82 4.37
N ARG A 44 -5.39 -15.08 3.16
CA ARG A 44 -5.90 -16.41 2.75
C ARG A 44 -4.79 -17.45 2.64
N ASN A 45 -3.58 -17.03 2.27
CA ASN A 45 -2.44 -17.90 2.00
C ASN A 45 -1.50 -18.13 3.20
N ALA A 46 -1.85 -17.59 4.39
CA ALA A 46 -1.12 -17.73 5.66
C ALA A 46 -1.12 -19.16 6.24
N SER A 47 -0.70 -20.12 5.41
CA SER A 47 -0.78 -21.57 5.59
C SER A 47 0.36 -22.13 6.46
N ASP A 48 1.52 -21.48 6.48
CA ASP A 48 2.67 -21.83 7.33
C ASP A 48 3.00 -20.72 8.34
N ARG A 49 3.91 -21.02 9.28
CA ARG A 49 4.26 -20.10 10.37
C ARG A 49 4.94 -18.81 9.89
N ILE A 50 5.65 -18.85 8.76
CA ILE A 50 6.38 -17.68 8.22
C ILE A 50 5.40 -16.75 7.53
N ARG A 51 4.47 -17.29 6.73
CA ARG A 51 3.43 -16.51 6.04
C ARG A 51 2.35 -15.93 6.95
N LYS A 52 2.36 -16.30 8.24
CA LYS A 52 1.56 -15.65 9.30
C LYS A 52 2.19 -14.40 9.88
N LEU A 53 3.48 -14.16 9.60
CA LEU A 53 4.12 -12.91 10.00
C LEU A 53 3.51 -11.75 9.20
N PRO A 54 3.36 -10.56 9.81
CA PRO A 54 2.87 -9.38 9.10
C PRO A 54 3.72 -9.02 7.87
N MET A 55 5.02 -9.33 7.95
CA MET A 55 5.99 -9.20 6.89
C MET A 55 6.96 -10.38 6.92
N TYR A 56 7.29 -10.91 5.75
CA TYR A 56 8.33 -11.90 5.52
C TYR A 56 9.07 -11.58 4.22
N PHE A 57 10.07 -12.37 3.88
CA PHE A 57 10.86 -12.20 2.67
C PHE A 57 10.79 -13.45 1.81
N SER A 58 10.69 -13.29 0.49
CA SER A 58 10.72 -14.39 -0.47
C SER A 58 11.79 -14.24 -1.54
N GLY A 59 12.11 -15.37 -2.16
CA GLY A 59 12.98 -15.45 -3.33
C GLY A 59 13.58 -16.84 -3.53
N GLY A 60 13.90 -17.18 -4.77
CA GLY A 60 14.42 -18.51 -5.14
C GLY A 60 13.48 -19.68 -4.84
N GLY A 61 12.17 -19.43 -4.67
CA GLY A 61 11.17 -20.44 -4.29
C GLY A 61 11.03 -20.66 -2.78
N TYR A 62 11.72 -19.88 -1.94
CA TYR A 62 11.71 -19.98 -0.48
C TYR A 62 11.09 -18.74 0.17
N VAL A 63 10.74 -18.87 1.46
CA VAL A 63 10.32 -17.77 2.34
C VAL A 63 11.12 -17.78 3.64
N ALA A 64 11.35 -16.61 4.23
CA ALA A 64 12.07 -16.43 5.48
C ALA A 64 11.49 -15.25 6.29
N GLY A 65 11.53 -15.32 7.62
CA GLY A 65 11.09 -14.22 8.49
C GLY A 65 12.06 -13.02 8.55
N ALA A 66 13.21 -13.12 7.90
CA ALA A 66 14.22 -12.08 7.79
C ALA A 66 14.91 -12.18 6.42
N VAL A 67 15.61 -11.12 6.01
CA VAL A 67 16.38 -11.09 4.76
C VAL A 67 17.45 -12.18 4.78
N THR A 68 17.55 -12.94 3.70
CA THR A 68 18.59 -13.96 3.48
C THR A 68 19.29 -13.73 2.14
N GLU A 69 20.22 -14.62 1.78
CA GLU A 69 20.87 -14.59 0.47
C GLU A 69 19.87 -14.71 -0.69
N CYS A 70 18.87 -15.58 -0.57
CA CYS A 70 17.85 -15.81 -1.59
C CYS A 70 16.54 -15.05 -1.34
N CYS A 71 16.13 -14.83 -0.08
CA CYS A 71 14.88 -14.18 0.28
C CYS A 71 15.08 -12.69 0.54
N LYS A 72 14.77 -11.85 -0.46
CA LYS A 72 14.99 -10.40 -0.42
C LYS A 72 13.75 -9.57 -0.74
N LYS A 73 12.74 -10.16 -1.38
CA LYS A 73 11.49 -9.47 -1.70
C LYS A 73 10.61 -9.42 -0.44
N PRO A 74 10.30 -8.25 0.12
CA PRO A 74 9.34 -8.15 1.22
C PRO A 74 7.94 -8.51 0.71
N GLU A 75 7.22 -9.32 1.47
CA GLU A 75 5.84 -9.80 1.22
C GLU A 75 5.09 -9.90 2.56
N GLY A 76 3.76 -10.09 2.49
CA GLY A 76 2.89 -10.25 3.65
C GLY A 76 1.85 -9.14 3.78
N ILE A 77 0.86 -9.35 4.65
CA ILE A 77 -0.30 -8.45 4.80
C ILE A 77 0.13 -6.99 5.01
N ALA A 78 1.10 -6.73 5.89
CA ALA A 78 1.55 -5.36 6.16
C ALA A 78 2.25 -4.74 4.95
N VAL A 79 2.93 -5.55 4.12
CA VAL A 79 3.63 -5.07 2.92
C VAL A 79 2.63 -4.66 1.85
N GLU A 80 1.54 -5.39 1.68
CA GLU A 80 0.50 -5.05 0.69
C GLU A 80 -0.33 -3.83 1.13
N LEU A 81 -0.59 -3.69 2.43
CA LEU A 81 -1.16 -2.46 2.99
C LEU A 81 -0.21 -1.25 2.80
N ALA A 82 1.10 -1.45 2.98
CA ALA A 82 2.12 -0.44 2.70
C ALA A 82 2.17 -0.07 1.21
N ASP A 83 2.04 -1.04 0.30
CA ASP A 83 1.96 -0.76 -1.14
C ASP A 83 0.74 0.09 -1.48
N CYS A 84 -0.43 -0.17 -0.87
CA CYS A 84 -1.60 0.70 -1.01
C CYS A 84 -1.30 2.14 -0.57
N ILE A 85 -0.66 2.33 0.60
CA ILE A 85 -0.23 3.66 1.06
C ILE A 85 0.75 4.30 0.06
N ILE A 86 1.73 3.54 -0.44
CA ILE A 86 2.71 4.02 -1.42
C ILE A 86 2.02 4.48 -2.72
N ARG A 87 0.96 3.80 -3.19
CA ARG A 87 0.17 4.27 -4.35
C ARG A 87 -0.52 5.61 -4.09
N ILE A 88 -1.11 5.76 -2.90
CA ILE A 88 -1.75 7.02 -2.49
C ILE A 88 -0.70 8.13 -2.40
N LEU A 89 0.47 7.85 -1.82
CA LEU A 89 1.56 8.81 -1.70
C LEU A 89 2.19 9.18 -3.04
N ASP A 90 2.31 8.24 -3.99
CA ASP A 90 2.73 8.52 -5.37
C ASP A 90 1.78 9.54 -6.02
N TYR A 91 0.47 9.31 -5.90
CA TYR A 91 -0.54 10.24 -6.41
C TYR A 91 -0.49 11.61 -5.71
N PHE A 92 -0.36 11.66 -4.38
CA PHE A 92 -0.22 12.93 -3.66
C PHE A 92 1.06 13.68 -4.05
N GLY A 93 2.17 12.96 -4.24
CA GLY A 93 3.42 13.53 -4.72
C GLY A 93 3.30 14.08 -6.14
N ARG A 94 2.57 13.38 -7.01
CA ARG A 94 2.27 13.84 -8.37
C ARG A 94 1.46 15.14 -8.39
N GLU A 95 0.39 15.19 -7.60
CA GLU A 95 -0.54 16.32 -7.58
C GLU A 95 -0.08 17.48 -6.67
N GLY A 96 1.04 17.31 -5.95
CA GLY A 96 1.53 18.29 -4.98
C GLY A 96 0.61 18.48 -3.78
N ILE A 97 -0.15 17.45 -3.42
CA ILE A 97 -1.11 17.47 -2.31
C ILE A 97 -0.34 17.42 -0.99
N ASN A 98 -0.68 18.35 -0.09
CA ASN A 98 -0.19 18.31 1.29
C ASN A 98 -1.17 17.53 2.16
N ILE A 99 -0.79 16.32 2.57
CA ILE A 99 -1.67 15.42 3.33
C ILE A 99 -2.09 16.01 4.68
N ASP A 100 -1.21 16.75 5.34
CA ASP A 100 -1.46 17.37 6.66
C ASP A 100 -2.53 18.48 6.59
N LYS A 101 -2.87 18.96 5.38
CA LYS A 101 -3.91 19.97 5.15
C LYS A 101 -5.28 19.39 4.80
N LEU A 102 -5.37 18.08 4.61
CA LEU A 102 -6.65 17.42 4.32
C LEU A 102 -7.38 17.13 5.62
N ASP A 103 -8.70 17.28 5.59
CA ASP A 103 -9.56 16.75 6.64
C ASP A 103 -9.60 15.22 6.58
N SER A 104 -9.96 14.58 7.69
CA SER A 104 -10.08 13.12 7.76
C SER A 104 -11.53 12.69 7.61
N CYS A 105 -11.85 11.98 6.53
CA CYS A 105 -13.14 11.32 6.36
C CYS A 105 -13.13 9.95 7.03
N HIS A 106 -14.26 9.55 7.61
CA HIS A 106 -14.44 8.27 8.28
C HIS A 106 -15.74 7.62 7.81
N LEU A 107 -15.67 6.32 7.53
CA LEU A 107 -16.88 5.53 7.26
C LEU A 107 -17.70 5.36 8.55
N SER A 108 -19.02 5.46 8.43
CA SER A 108 -19.96 5.19 9.52
C SER A 108 -20.28 3.69 9.70
N VAL A 109 -19.33 2.79 9.37
CA VAL A 109 -19.56 1.34 9.36
C VAL A 109 -19.64 0.82 10.80
N MET A 110 -20.72 0.10 11.14
CA MET A 110 -21.02 -0.23 12.53
C MET A 110 -20.44 -1.54 13.08
N VAL A 111 -19.87 -2.46 12.27
CA VAL A 111 -19.16 -3.62 12.83
C VAL A 111 -18.15 -4.18 11.82
N LEU A 112 -16.88 -4.34 12.20
CA LEU A 112 -15.86 -5.07 11.44
C LEU A 112 -15.54 -6.35 12.23
N ASN A 113 -15.98 -7.52 11.75
CA ASN A 113 -15.87 -8.77 12.51
C ASN A 113 -14.62 -9.58 12.16
N ASN A 114 -14.11 -9.41 10.95
CA ASN A 114 -13.00 -10.19 10.43
C ASN A 114 -12.15 -9.37 9.46
N PHE A 115 -11.01 -9.91 9.04
CA PHE A 115 -10.09 -9.22 8.13
C PHE A 115 -10.71 -8.94 6.74
N GLY A 116 -11.59 -9.81 6.25
CA GLY A 116 -12.34 -9.56 5.02
C GLY A 116 -13.27 -8.35 5.11
N ASP A 117 -13.98 -8.19 6.24
CA ASP A 117 -14.82 -7.00 6.48
C ASP A 117 -13.96 -5.72 6.49
N LEU A 118 -12.76 -5.79 7.08
CA LEU A 118 -11.81 -4.68 7.10
C LEU A 118 -11.36 -4.29 5.69
N ILE A 119 -10.92 -5.26 4.88
CA ILE A 119 -10.51 -5.00 3.49
C ILE A 119 -11.68 -4.47 2.65
N ALA A 120 -12.89 -5.00 2.83
CA ALA A 120 -14.09 -4.47 2.16
C ALA A 120 -14.37 -3.02 2.55
N ALA A 121 -14.20 -2.66 3.83
CA ALA A 121 -14.31 -1.27 4.27
C ALA A 121 -13.23 -0.38 3.66
N TYR A 122 -11.98 -0.86 3.56
CA TYR A 122 -10.90 -0.11 2.90
C TYR A 122 -11.16 0.11 1.40
N HIS A 123 -11.73 -0.87 0.71
CA HIS A 123 -12.23 -0.66 -0.65
C HIS A 123 -13.31 0.41 -0.73
N MET A 124 -14.19 0.50 0.27
CA MET A 124 -15.22 1.55 0.32
C MET A 124 -14.60 2.95 0.45
N TYR A 125 -13.52 3.13 1.21
CA TYR A 125 -12.78 4.42 1.24
C TYR A 125 -12.29 4.81 -0.15
N LEU A 126 -11.70 3.87 -0.90
CA LEU A 126 -11.23 4.11 -2.26
C LEU A 126 -12.37 4.43 -3.22
N SER A 127 -13.48 3.69 -3.14
CA SER A 127 -14.67 3.96 -3.96
C SER A 127 -15.29 5.32 -3.64
N LYS A 128 -15.31 5.72 -2.36
CA LYS A 128 -15.77 7.04 -1.92
C LYS A 128 -14.88 8.17 -2.43
N ALA A 129 -13.56 7.98 -2.37
CA ALA A 129 -12.61 8.93 -2.95
C ALA A 129 -12.90 9.17 -4.45
N LEU A 130 -13.17 8.11 -5.21
CA LEU A 130 -13.52 8.20 -6.64
C LEU A 130 -14.88 8.83 -6.89
N GLU A 131 -15.92 8.40 -6.14
CA GLU A 131 -17.30 8.89 -6.28
C GLU A 131 -17.41 10.38 -6.00
N GLU A 132 -16.77 10.84 -4.92
CA GLU A 132 -16.87 12.22 -4.44
C GLU A 132 -15.73 13.10 -4.96
N TYR A 133 -14.75 12.51 -5.63
CA TYR A 133 -13.53 13.15 -6.13
C TYR A 133 -12.78 13.91 -5.02
N GLU A 134 -12.71 13.31 -3.84
CA GLU A 134 -12.24 13.97 -2.61
C GLU A 134 -11.09 13.19 -1.94
N ASN A 135 -9.94 13.86 -1.81
CA ASN A 135 -8.71 13.28 -1.27
C ASN A 135 -8.77 12.97 0.23
N SER A 136 -9.71 13.57 0.97
CA SER A 136 -9.94 13.34 2.40
C SER A 136 -10.24 11.87 2.71
N TRP A 137 -10.87 11.14 1.78
CA TRP A 137 -11.11 9.70 1.87
C TRP A 137 -9.83 8.87 1.74
N LEU A 138 -8.88 9.29 0.90
CA LEU A 138 -7.58 8.64 0.79
C LEU A 138 -6.75 8.84 2.05
N LYS A 139 -6.76 10.06 2.63
CA LYS A 139 -6.14 10.30 3.94
C LYS A 139 -6.79 9.44 5.03
N GLY A 140 -8.12 9.40 5.07
CA GLY A 140 -8.86 8.55 5.99
C GLY A 140 -8.44 7.08 5.89
N LEU A 141 -8.30 6.54 4.67
CA LEU A 141 -7.80 5.18 4.47
C LEU A 141 -6.38 4.99 5.02
N VAL A 142 -5.45 5.91 4.73
CA VAL A 142 -4.08 5.85 5.26
C VAL A 142 -4.13 5.79 6.80
N GLU A 143 -4.88 6.67 7.45
CA GLU A 143 -5.04 6.69 8.91
C GLU A 143 -5.64 5.38 9.45
N GLN A 144 -6.62 4.80 8.75
CA GLN A 144 -7.19 3.50 9.15
C GLN A 144 -6.20 2.35 9.02
N ILE A 145 -5.33 2.35 8.00
CA ILE A 145 -4.27 1.35 7.85
C ILE A 145 -3.25 1.48 8.99
N TYR A 146 -2.80 2.70 9.30
CA TYR A 146 -1.93 2.94 10.47
C TYR A 146 -2.57 2.45 11.76
N SER A 147 -3.85 2.77 11.98
CA SER A 147 -4.58 2.32 13.17
C SER A 147 -4.72 0.80 13.26
N TYR A 148 -4.92 0.11 12.13
CA TYR A 148 -4.90 -1.36 12.11
C TYR A 148 -3.52 -1.90 12.49
N CYS A 149 -2.45 -1.34 11.93
CA CYS A 149 -1.09 -1.79 12.18
C CYS A 149 -0.65 -1.55 13.63
N GLU A 150 -0.96 -0.39 14.20
CA GLU A 150 -0.69 -0.08 15.61
C GLU A 150 -1.37 -1.10 16.55
N ARG A 151 -2.66 -1.41 16.33
CA ARG A 151 -3.39 -2.42 17.12
C ARG A 151 -2.83 -3.83 17.01
N ASN A 152 -2.05 -4.11 15.97
CA ASN A 152 -1.41 -5.41 15.75
C ASN A 152 0.11 -5.36 16.00
N GLU A 153 0.61 -4.30 16.65
CA GLU A 153 2.04 -4.12 16.98
C GLU A 153 2.96 -4.14 15.74
N ILE A 154 2.47 -3.59 14.62
CA ILE A 154 3.19 -3.47 13.36
C ILE A 154 3.69 -2.04 13.19
N ASP A 155 5.01 -1.86 13.09
CA ASP A 155 5.63 -0.59 12.70
C ASP A 155 5.47 -0.35 11.19
N MET A 156 4.41 0.36 10.82
CA MET A 156 4.07 0.62 9.43
C MET A 156 5.11 1.54 8.74
N ASP A 157 5.72 2.48 9.46
CA ASP A 157 6.78 3.32 8.90
C ASP A 157 7.98 2.49 8.46
N ALA A 158 8.41 1.53 9.30
CA ALA A 158 9.47 0.59 8.96
C ALA A 158 9.12 -0.28 7.76
N VAL A 159 7.88 -0.80 7.68
CA VAL A 159 7.42 -1.62 6.55
C VAL A 159 7.42 -0.82 5.24
N ILE A 160 6.90 0.41 5.27
CA ILE A 160 6.91 1.32 4.12
C ILE A 160 8.34 1.60 3.66
N GLN A 161 9.26 1.89 4.59
CA GLN A 161 10.67 2.12 4.26
C GLN A 161 11.31 0.89 3.61
N ILE A 162 11.12 -0.30 4.17
CA ILE A 162 11.64 -1.55 3.61
C ILE A 162 11.10 -1.78 2.19
N LYS A 163 9.79 -1.63 2.01
CA LYS A 163 9.16 -1.82 0.70
C LYS A 163 9.61 -0.76 -0.30
N HIS A 164 9.70 0.50 0.11
CA HIS A 164 10.17 1.58 -0.75
C HIS A 164 11.64 1.39 -1.18
N MET A 165 12.52 0.96 -0.25
CA MET A 165 13.90 0.64 -0.56
C MET A 165 14.01 -0.55 -1.53
N TYR A 166 13.21 -1.59 -1.35
CA TYR A 166 13.12 -2.67 -2.34
C TYR A 166 12.65 -2.16 -3.70
N ASN A 167 11.63 -1.29 -3.73
CA ASN A 167 11.07 -0.72 -4.96
C ASN A 167 12.10 0.08 -5.78
N LYS A 168 13.07 0.74 -5.13
CA LYS A 168 14.22 1.42 -5.78
C LYS A 168 15.18 0.49 -6.51
N THR A 169 15.21 -0.80 -6.14
CA THR A 169 16.09 -1.80 -6.78
C THR A 169 15.44 -2.46 -8.00
N ARG A 170 14.15 -2.19 -8.24
CA ARG A 170 13.41 -2.85 -9.32
C ARG A 170 13.85 -2.31 -10.68
N PRO A 171 13.82 -3.13 -11.74
CA PRO A 171 14.08 -2.64 -13.07
C PRO A 171 12.99 -1.68 -13.52
N TYR A 172 13.35 -0.86 -14.52
CA TYR A 172 12.43 -0.01 -15.26
C TYR A 172 11.20 -0.82 -15.74
N LYS A 173 9.99 -0.34 -15.45
CA LYS A 173 8.71 -1.03 -15.72
C LYS A 173 8.74 -2.54 -15.40
N HIS A 174 9.09 -2.89 -14.16
CA HIS A 174 9.11 -4.29 -13.71
C HIS A 174 7.75 -5.01 -13.92
N GLY A 175 7.81 -6.33 -14.11
CA GLY A 175 6.63 -7.19 -14.16
C GLY A 175 5.81 -7.14 -15.46
N GLY A 176 6.27 -6.41 -16.49
CA GLY A 176 5.56 -6.33 -17.78
C GLY A 176 4.18 -5.69 -17.67
N LYS A 177 3.92 -4.93 -16.59
CA LYS A 177 2.62 -4.31 -16.33
C LYS A 177 2.38 -3.12 -17.27
N VAL A 178 1.12 -2.96 -17.70
CA VAL A 178 0.70 -1.88 -18.61
C VAL A 178 0.54 -0.56 -17.85
N ILE A 179 0.03 -0.63 -16.63
CA ILE A 179 -0.18 0.47 -15.68
C ILE A 179 0.41 0.12 -14.30
#